data_AF-A0A0P0E9B0-F1
#
_entry.id   AF-A0A0P0E9B0-F1
#
_cell.length_a   1.000
_cell.length_b   1.000
_cell.length_c   1.000
_cell.angle_alpha   90.00
_cell.angle_beta   90.00
_cell.angle_gamma   90.00
#
_symmetry.space_group_name_H-M   'P 1'
#
loop_
_entity.id
_entity.type
_entity.pdbx_description
1 polymer ?
#
loop_
_entity_poly.entity_id
_entity_poly.type
_entity_poly.pdbx_seq_one_letter_code
_entity_poly.pdbx_strand_id
1 'polypeptide(L)'
;MSTPAGWYDDGHGTQRWWDGTQWTEHVQPAAAPTPPAPAAPTPAEPVAPAASTPPYAAAATPPYAATAPYAPSYQTAPAYAAAPPAPAPASNRWVLWVVGGIVALMIVGGALFFIVSTIVATTIQDESPFSQPGPDAPITVPTEAPDEETSEDGPVFLELTEAERAEAERVVHRYDAAWLNADCAEYLAVTTEDFRWDVEGDECEAFRADAANSRQMLTDYVIVIDDAYRDGDYVLVVTTETGTLLVGDDGEPLAEPEPVEYGFFYELVEQDGVLLIDYLSGY
;
A
#
# COMPACT_ATOMS: atom_id res chain seq x y z
N MET A 1 12.20 -41.08 -12.22
CA MET A 1 10.95 -40.97 -11.44
C MET A 1 10.45 -39.56 -11.64
N SER A 2 9.26 -39.38 -12.21
CA SER A 2 8.65 -38.06 -12.44
C SER A 2 7.66 -37.76 -11.32
N THR A 3 7.62 -36.52 -10.84
CA THR A 3 6.62 -36.05 -9.87
C THR A 3 5.26 -35.98 -10.57
N PRO A 4 4.23 -36.69 -10.09
CA PRO A 4 2.91 -36.66 -10.71
C PRO A 4 2.23 -35.31 -10.54
N ALA A 5 1.33 -34.97 -11.47
CA ALA A 5 0.53 -33.75 -11.37
C ALA A 5 -0.30 -33.73 -10.08
N GLY A 6 -0.37 -32.59 -9.40
CA GLY A 6 -1.05 -32.47 -8.10
C GLY A 6 -0.79 -31.15 -7.39
N TRP A 7 -1.46 -30.95 -6.26
CA TRP A 7 -1.22 -29.84 -5.34
C TRP A 7 -0.05 -30.18 -4.42
N TYR A 8 0.91 -29.27 -4.32
CA TYR A 8 2.07 -29.39 -3.46
C TYR A 8 2.30 -28.11 -2.69
N ASP A 9 2.91 -28.22 -1.52
CA ASP A 9 3.25 -27.07 -0.67
C ASP A 9 4.28 -26.18 -1.38
N ASP A 10 4.04 -24.87 -1.37
CA ASP A 10 4.92 -23.88 -1.99
C ASP A 10 5.93 -23.25 -1.02
N GLY A 11 5.94 -23.67 0.25
CA GLY A 11 6.86 -23.20 1.28
C GLY A 11 6.42 -21.91 1.98
N HIS A 12 5.33 -21.28 1.52
CA HIS A 12 4.76 -20.05 2.09
C HIS A 12 3.42 -20.28 2.79
N GLY A 13 3.10 -21.54 3.12
CA GLY A 13 1.83 -21.90 3.77
C GLY A 13 0.64 -21.96 2.81
N THR A 14 0.90 -22.01 1.49
CA THR A 14 -0.12 -22.26 0.47
C THR A 14 0.25 -23.48 -0.38
N GLN A 15 -0.70 -23.98 -1.17
CA GLN A 15 -0.45 -25.07 -2.10
C GLN A 15 -0.48 -24.54 -3.52
N ARG A 16 0.49 -24.92 -4.34
CA ARG A 16 0.56 -24.61 -5.77
C ARG A 16 0.38 -25.87 -6.61
N TRP A 17 -0.24 -25.73 -7.78
CA TRP A 17 -0.48 -26.87 -8.68
C TRP A 17 0.74 -27.15 -9.58
N TRP A 18 1.20 -28.40 -9.55
CA TRP A 18 2.21 -28.96 -10.46
C TRP A 18 1.50 -29.75 -11.58
N ASP A 19 1.84 -29.49 -12.84
CA ASP A 19 1.18 -30.14 -13.99
C ASP A 19 1.86 -31.46 -14.44
N GLY A 20 2.96 -31.85 -13.79
CA GLY A 20 3.80 -32.99 -14.18
C GLY A 20 5.14 -32.58 -14.80
N THR A 21 5.27 -31.32 -15.22
CA THR A 21 6.45 -30.75 -15.89
C THR A 21 6.88 -29.40 -15.33
N GLN A 22 5.94 -28.57 -14.87
CA GLN A 22 6.20 -27.26 -14.27
C GLN A 22 5.11 -26.89 -13.25
N TRP A 23 5.41 -25.86 -12.45
CA TRP A 23 4.43 -25.21 -11.59
C TRP A 23 3.52 -24.32 -12.42
N THR A 24 2.22 -24.32 -12.09
CA THR A 24 1.24 -23.43 -12.73
C THR A 24 0.88 -22.27 -11.81
N GLU A 25 0.14 -21.30 -12.33
CA GLU A 25 -0.34 -20.12 -11.59
C GLU A 25 -1.46 -20.42 -10.59
N HIS A 26 -2.00 -21.64 -10.58
CA HIS A 26 -3.05 -22.00 -9.63
C HIS A 26 -2.46 -22.19 -8.23
N VAL A 27 -2.92 -21.35 -7.30
CA VAL A 27 -2.59 -21.39 -5.87
C VAL A 27 -3.88 -21.54 -5.05
N GLN A 28 -3.83 -22.31 -3.96
CA GLN A 28 -4.92 -22.46 -3.02
C GLN A 28 -4.41 -22.38 -1.57
N PRO A 29 -5.23 -21.90 -0.62
CA PRO A 29 -4.89 -21.97 0.79
C PRO A 29 -4.55 -23.39 1.21
N ALA A 30 -3.52 -23.58 2.03
CA ALA A 30 -3.22 -24.90 2.57
C ALA A 30 -4.45 -25.41 3.35
N ALA A 31 -4.88 -26.63 3.02
CA ALA A 31 -6.01 -27.25 3.72
C ALA A 31 -5.76 -27.23 5.22
N ALA A 32 -6.68 -26.64 5.98
CA ALA A 32 -6.58 -26.58 7.43
C ALA A 32 -6.35 -28.01 7.97
N PRO A 33 -5.44 -28.19 8.95
CA PRO A 33 -5.23 -29.50 9.55
C PRO A 33 -6.57 -30.03 10.02
N THR A 34 -6.97 -31.19 9.53
CA THR A 34 -8.19 -31.86 9.98
C THR A 34 -8.07 -32.03 11.49
N PRO A 35 -9.01 -31.49 12.30
CA PRO A 35 -9.02 -31.75 13.74
C PRO A 35 -8.97 -33.26 13.95
N PRO A 36 -8.17 -33.76 14.91
CA PRO A 36 -8.13 -35.19 15.19
C PRO A 36 -9.57 -35.68 15.38
N ALA A 37 -9.93 -36.72 14.64
CA ALA A 37 -11.25 -37.35 14.76
C ALA A 37 -11.53 -37.60 16.25
N PRO A 38 -12.75 -37.30 16.75
CA PRO A 38 -13.10 -37.60 18.13
C PRO A 38 -12.74 -39.05 18.42
N ALA A 39 -11.96 -39.27 19.47
CA ALA A 39 -11.67 -40.62 19.94
C ALA A 39 -13.01 -41.34 20.10
N ALA A 40 -13.14 -42.49 19.44
CA ALA A 40 -14.32 -43.34 19.58
C ALA A 40 -14.61 -43.53 21.09
N PRO A 41 -15.88 -43.43 21.53
CA PRO A 41 -16.19 -43.65 22.93
C PRO A 41 -15.75 -45.05 23.31
N THR A 42 -14.83 -45.15 24.26
CA THR A 42 -14.57 -46.37 25.01
C THR A 42 -15.92 -46.88 25.53
N PRO A 43 -16.30 -48.15 25.29
CA PRO A 43 -17.53 -48.69 25.84
C PRO A 43 -17.55 -48.53 27.36
N ALA A 44 -18.45 -47.70 27.87
CA ALA A 44 -18.72 -47.59 29.29
C ALA A 44 -19.41 -48.86 29.76
N GLU A 45 -18.83 -49.49 30.78
CA GLU A 45 -19.43 -50.58 31.55
C GLU A 45 -20.73 -50.09 32.22
N PRO A 46 -21.81 -50.90 32.24
CA PRO A 46 -23.12 -50.45 32.68
C PRO A 46 -23.19 -50.31 34.20
N VAL A 47 -23.38 -49.08 34.70
CA VAL A 47 -23.77 -48.85 36.10
C VAL A 47 -25.24 -48.45 36.16
N ALA A 48 -25.98 -49.21 36.97
CA ALA A 48 -27.43 -49.15 37.20
C ALA A 48 -27.91 -47.80 37.80
N PRO A 49 -29.22 -47.47 37.70
CA PRO A 49 -29.72 -46.11 37.90
C PRO A 49 -30.02 -45.80 39.37
N ALA A 50 -29.79 -44.55 39.78
CA ALA A 50 -30.32 -43.99 41.02
C ALA A 50 -31.05 -42.66 40.75
N ALA A 51 -32.15 -42.48 41.48
CA ALA A 51 -33.27 -41.58 41.25
C ALA A 51 -33.01 -40.06 41.42
N SER A 52 -33.62 -39.31 40.50
CA SER A 52 -34.56 -38.18 40.65
C SER A 52 -34.43 -37.15 41.78
N THR A 53 -34.23 -35.88 41.41
CA THR A 53 -34.89 -34.68 41.98
C THR A 53 -35.06 -33.57 40.92
N PRO A 54 -36.20 -32.83 40.87
CA PRO A 54 -36.40 -31.63 40.03
C PRO A 54 -36.41 -30.33 40.88
N PRO A 55 -36.67 -29.10 40.36
CA PRO A 55 -36.47 -28.54 39.01
C PRO A 55 -35.72 -27.17 39.01
N TYR A 56 -35.20 -26.72 37.86
CA TYR A 56 -35.17 -25.30 37.51
C TYR A 56 -35.51 -25.14 36.03
N ALA A 57 -36.54 -24.34 35.74
CA ALA A 57 -37.05 -24.10 34.41
C ALA A 57 -36.11 -23.15 33.65
N ALA A 58 -35.46 -23.66 32.61
CA ALA A 58 -34.80 -22.86 31.59
C ALA A 58 -35.78 -22.62 30.44
N ALA A 59 -35.86 -21.36 30.01
CA ALA A 59 -36.73 -20.89 28.94
C ALA A 59 -36.46 -21.60 27.62
N ALA A 60 -37.54 -21.92 26.90
CA ALA A 60 -37.52 -22.51 25.58
C ALA A 60 -37.05 -21.50 24.53
N THR A 61 -36.00 -21.84 23.78
CA THR A 61 -35.69 -21.26 22.47
C THR A 61 -36.34 -22.12 21.37
N PRO A 62 -36.86 -21.52 20.29
CA PRO A 62 -37.48 -22.27 19.18
C PRO A 62 -36.42 -23.03 18.36
N PRO A 63 -36.77 -24.18 17.76
CA PRO A 63 -35.84 -24.94 16.92
C PRO A 63 -35.63 -24.23 15.58
N TYR A 64 -34.37 -23.87 15.30
CA TYR A 64 -33.93 -23.52 13.95
C TYR A 64 -34.02 -24.79 13.09
N ALA A 65 -34.83 -24.72 12.03
CA ALA A 65 -34.94 -25.77 11.04
C ALA A 65 -33.57 -25.98 10.37
N ALA A 66 -33.10 -27.22 10.34
CA ALA A 66 -31.97 -27.62 9.52
C ALA A 66 -32.33 -27.42 8.04
N THR A 67 -31.76 -26.42 7.40
CA THR A 67 -31.75 -26.31 5.94
C THR A 67 -30.70 -27.28 5.39
N ALA A 68 -31.13 -28.11 4.46
CA ALA A 68 -30.29 -29.04 3.72
C ALA A 68 -29.21 -28.27 2.90
N PRO A 69 -28.04 -28.88 2.64
CA PRO A 69 -27.01 -28.27 1.81
C PRO A 69 -27.50 -28.14 0.37
N TYR A 70 -27.51 -26.90 -0.13
CA TYR A 70 -27.73 -26.59 -1.53
C TYR A 70 -26.50 -27.06 -2.32
N ALA A 71 -26.64 -28.15 -3.07
CA ALA A 71 -25.67 -28.53 -4.09
C ALA A 71 -25.77 -27.51 -5.24
N PRO A 72 -24.67 -26.89 -5.70
CA PRO A 72 -24.74 -26.04 -6.88
C PRO A 72 -25.04 -26.90 -8.11
N SER A 73 -26.20 -26.68 -8.71
CA SER A 73 -26.49 -27.16 -10.06
C SER A 73 -25.62 -26.37 -11.03
N TYR A 74 -24.65 -27.03 -11.67
CA TYR A 74 -23.93 -26.48 -12.81
C TYR A 74 -24.92 -26.24 -13.95
N GLN A 75 -25.33 -24.99 -14.13
CA GLN A 75 -26.00 -24.57 -15.36
C GLN A 75 -24.93 -24.54 -16.44
N THR A 76 -25.08 -25.40 -17.45
CA THR A 76 -24.35 -25.31 -18.71
C THR A 76 -24.59 -23.93 -19.31
N ALA A 77 -23.51 -23.18 -19.56
CA ALA A 77 -23.55 -21.88 -20.22
C ALA A 77 -24.32 -21.97 -21.56
N PRO A 78 -25.17 -20.99 -21.91
CA PRO A 78 -25.77 -20.95 -23.23
C PRO A 78 -24.69 -20.72 -24.28
N ALA A 79 -24.77 -21.45 -25.39
CA ALA A 79 -23.98 -21.19 -26.57
C ALA A 79 -24.19 -19.74 -27.03
N TYR A 80 -23.10 -18.98 -27.10
CA TYR A 80 -23.04 -17.60 -27.53
C TYR A 80 -23.65 -17.47 -28.93
N ALA A 81 -24.76 -16.75 -29.03
CA ALA A 81 -25.23 -16.25 -30.31
C ALA A 81 -24.22 -15.20 -30.81
N ALA A 82 -23.85 -15.28 -32.10
CA ALA A 82 -22.93 -14.34 -32.72
C ALA A 82 -23.39 -12.89 -32.54
N ALA A 83 -22.47 -12.02 -32.10
CA ALA A 83 -22.71 -10.60 -31.91
C ALA A 83 -23.12 -9.90 -33.23
N PRO A 84 -24.02 -8.90 -33.19
CA PRO A 84 -24.34 -8.08 -34.36
C PRO A 84 -23.11 -7.24 -34.80
N PRO A 85 -22.97 -6.92 -36.10
CA PRO A 85 -21.86 -6.11 -36.58
C PRO A 85 -21.92 -4.68 -36.01
N ALA A 86 -20.76 -4.19 -35.58
CA ALA A 86 -20.60 -2.87 -34.98
C ALA A 86 -21.00 -1.73 -35.95
N PRO A 87 -21.57 -0.61 -35.45
CA PRO A 87 -21.82 0.57 -36.27
C PRO A 87 -20.50 1.23 -36.71
N ALA A 88 -20.48 1.73 -37.95
CA ALA A 88 -19.30 2.40 -38.51
C ALA A 88 -18.98 3.72 -37.76
N PRO A 89 -17.69 4.09 -37.59
CA PRO A 89 -17.30 5.27 -36.83
C PRO A 89 -17.68 6.57 -37.57
N ALA A 90 -18.35 7.49 -36.86
CA ALA A 90 -18.55 8.85 -37.33
C ALA A 90 -17.24 9.64 -37.25
N SER A 91 -16.92 10.39 -38.30
CA SER A 91 -15.66 11.14 -38.41
C SER A 91 -15.64 12.36 -37.49
N ASN A 92 -15.16 12.17 -36.26
CA ASN A 92 -15.02 13.26 -35.28
C ASN A 92 -13.72 14.03 -35.48
N ARG A 93 -13.68 14.85 -36.54
CA ARG A 93 -12.61 15.84 -36.79
C ARG A 93 -12.49 16.88 -35.66
N TRP A 94 -13.48 16.95 -34.77
CA TRP A 94 -13.47 17.78 -33.56
C TRP A 94 -12.47 17.30 -32.49
N VAL A 95 -12.18 16.00 -32.40
CA VAL A 95 -11.21 15.45 -31.44
C VAL A 95 -9.78 15.94 -31.73
N LEU A 96 -9.44 16.14 -33.01
CA LEU A 96 -8.14 16.71 -33.40
C LEU A 96 -7.97 18.16 -32.94
N TRP A 97 -9.05 18.93 -32.81
CA TRP A 97 -8.98 20.31 -32.29
C TRP A 97 -8.82 20.34 -30.77
N VAL A 98 -9.42 19.40 -30.04
CA VAL A 98 -9.28 19.28 -28.58
C VAL A 98 -7.87 18.82 -28.21
N VAL A 99 -7.36 17.78 -28.87
CA VAL A 99 -5.99 17.26 -28.63
C VAL A 99 -4.94 18.31 -29.02
N GLY A 100 -5.12 19.02 -30.14
CA GLY A 100 -4.21 20.10 -30.54
C GLY A 100 -4.17 21.26 -29.55
N GLY A 101 -5.31 21.60 -28.92
CA GLY A 101 -5.39 22.63 -27.88
C GLY A 101 -4.64 22.23 -26.60
N ILE A 102 -4.81 20.99 -26.14
CA ILE A 102 -4.16 20.46 -24.93
C ILE A 102 -2.64 20.40 -25.12
N VAL A 103 -2.16 19.91 -26.27
CA VAL A 103 -0.71 19.85 -26.56
C VAL A 103 -0.09 21.25 -26.63
N ALA A 104 -0.78 22.22 -27.23
CA ALA A 104 -0.30 23.61 -27.25
C ALA A 104 -0.26 24.23 -25.84
N LEU A 105 -1.22 23.90 -24.97
CA LEU A 105 -1.28 24.40 -23.59
C LEU A 105 -0.18 23.75 -22.72
N MET A 106 0.11 22.47 -22.91
CA MET A 106 1.23 21.77 -22.26
C MET A 106 2.59 22.30 -22.70
N ILE A 107 2.76 22.68 -23.98
CA ILE A 107 4.01 23.28 -24.47
C ILE A 107 4.22 24.69 -23.88
N VAL A 108 3.15 25.49 -23.79
CA VAL A 108 3.23 26.85 -23.21
C VAL A 108 3.39 26.82 -21.69
N GLY A 109 2.66 25.94 -21.00
CA GLY A 109 2.77 25.71 -19.56
C GLY A 109 4.14 25.13 -19.17
N GLY A 110 4.61 24.13 -19.93
CA GLY A 110 5.94 23.54 -19.76
C GLY A 110 7.08 24.54 -20.01
N ALA A 111 6.96 25.41 -21.01
CA ALA A 111 7.96 26.47 -21.25
C ALA A 111 7.99 27.52 -20.12
N LEU A 112 6.85 27.87 -19.53
CA LEU A 112 6.78 28.79 -18.39
C LEU A 112 7.32 28.15 -17.10
N PHE A 113 7.04 26.86 -16.86
CA PHE A 113 7.60 26.10 -15.75
C PHE A 113 9.12 25.96 -15.87
N PHE A 114 9.64 25.67 -17.07
CA PHE A 114 11.08 25.57 -17.31
C PHE A 114 11.81 26.91 -17.10
N ILE A 115 11.19 28.03 -17.49
CA ILE A 115 11.78 29.37 -17.27
C ILE A 115 11.78 29.75 -15.78
N VAL A 116 10.71 29.47 -15.03
CA VAL A 116 10.66 29.74 -13.58
C VAL A 116 11.62 28.82 -12.81
N SER A 117 11.71 27.54 -13.18
CA SER A 117 12.63 26.56 -12.58
C SER A 117 14.10 26.95 -12.78
N THR A 118 14.47 27.46 -13.96
CA THR A 118 15.84 27.95 -14.20
C THR A 118 16.23 29.16 -13.34
N ILE A 119 15.28 30.02 -12.96
CA ILE A 119 15.56 31.18 -12.09
C ILE A 119 15.84 30.73 -10.65
N VAL A 120 15.08 29.75 -10.14
CA VAL A 120 15.29 29.18 -8.79
C VAL A 120 16.58 28.37 -8.70
N ALA A 121 16.94 27.61 -9.74
CA ALA A 121 18.19 26.83 -9.75
C ALA A 121 19.46 27.71 -9.79
N THR A 122 19.39 28.92 -10.38
CA THR A 122 20.56 29.83 -10.42
C THR A 122 20.78 30.62 -9.13
N THR A 123 19.85 30.60 -8.18
CA THR A 123 19.93 31.37 -6.92
C THR A 123 20.36 30.53 -5.72
N ILE A 124 20.50 29.20 -5.84
CA ILE A 124 20.90 28.29 -4.75
C ILE A 124 22.16 27.46 -5.13
N GLN A 125 23.14 28.08 -5.81
CA GLN A 125 24.38 27.39 -6.24
C GLN A 125 25.66 27.94 -5.58
N ASP A 126 25.62 28.95 -4.71
CA ASP A 126 26.86 29.60 -4.21
C ASP A 126 27.20 29.41 -2.72
N GLU A 127 26.59 28.44 -2.04
CA GLU A 127 27.02 28.13 -0.67
C GLU A 127 26.83 26.66 -0.31
N SER A 128 27.79 25.85 -0.74
CA SER A 128 28.09 24.57 -0.08
C SER A 128 29.21 24.80 0.95
N PRO A 129 28.92 24.94 2.26
CA PRO A 129 29.96 25.09 3.28
C PRO A 129 30.75 23.80 3.58
N PHE A 130 30.41 22.67 2.94
CA PHE A 130 31.04 21.37 3.24
C PHE A 130 31.93 20.88 2.08
N SER A 131 33.08 21.52 1.91
CA SER A 131 34.23 20.83 1.32
C SER A 131 34.72 19.78 2.33
N GLN A 132 34.56 18.50 2.00
CA GLN A 132 35.15 17.43 2.81
C GLN A 132 36.68 17.61 2.88
N PRO A 133 37.28 17.64 4.07
CA PRO A 133 38.73 17.68 4.19
C PRO A 133 39.34 16.37 3.68
N GLY A 134 40.42 16.47 2.91
CA GLY A 134 41.18 15.31 2.44
C GLY A 134 41.70 14.45 3.60
N PRO A 135 42.05 13.17 3.34
CA PRO A 135 42.33 12.16 4.38
C PRO A 135 43.51 12.48 5.32
N ASP A 136 44.31 13.51 5.01
CA ASP A 136 45.48 13.93 5.77
C ASP A 136 45.32 15.29 6.48
N ALA A 137 44.11 15.87 6.49
CA ALA A 137 43.88 17.13 7.19
C ALA A 137 43.87 16.90 8.72
N PRO A 138 44.66 17.66 9.51
CA PRO A 138 44.61 17.57 10.96
C PRO A 138 43.23 18.00 11.46
N ILE A 139 42.62 17.20 12.34
CA ILE A 139 41.36 17.55 13.02
C ILE A 139 41.64 18.75 13.92
N THR A 140 41.41 19.96 13.42
CA THR A 140 41.28 21.16 14.24
C THR A 140 39.83 21.23 14.71
N VAL A 141 39.57 20.84 15.96
CA VAL A 141 38.29 21.15 16.62
C VAL A 141 38.24 22.67 16.79
N PRO A 142 37.31 23.40 16.16
CA PRO A 142 37.10 24.80 16.48
C PRO A 142 36.56 24.87 17.91
N THR A 143 37.33 25.48 18.81
CA THR A 143 36.94 25.68 20.23
C THR A 143 35.99 26.86 20.42
N GLU A 144 35.71 27.62 19.36
CA GLU A 144 34.72 28.70 19.37
C GLU A 144 33.47 28.21 18.64
N ALA A 145 32.37 28.10 19.39
CA ALA A 145 31.04 27.91 18.82
C ALA A 145 30.77 29.11 17.88
N PRO A 146 30.24 28.88 16.66
CA PRO A 146 29.67 29.99 15.91
C PRO A 146 28.57 30.60 16.77
N ASP A 147 28.61 31.91 16.96
CA ASP A 147 27.49 32.64 17.56
C ASP A 147 26.22 32.25 16.78
N GLU A 148 25.19 31.79 17.49
CA GLU A 148 23.83 31.64 16.96
C GLU A 148 23.37 33.02 16.47
N GLU A 149 23.65 33.35 15.20
CA GLU A 149 22.80 34.29 14.48
C GLU A 149 21.46 33.59 14.27
N THR A 150 20.58 33.75 15.26
CA THR A 150 19.15 33.55 15.09
C THR A 150 18.70 34.42 13.93
N SER A 151 18.51 33.83 12.75
CA SER A 151 17.73 34.43 11.69
C SER A 151 16.28 34.50 12.18
N GLU A 152 15.92 35.66 12.75
CA GLU A 152 14.58 35.93 13.32
C GLU A 152 13.44 35.94 12.26
N ASP A 153 13.72 35.58 11.01
CA ASP A 153 12.82 35.64 9.85
C ASP A 153 12.75 34.31 9.05
N GLY A 154 13.16 33.18 9.65
CA GLY A 154 12.84 31.85 9.10
C GLY A 154 11.37 31.48 9.33
N PRO A 155 10.73 30.65 8.48
CA PRO A 155 9.39 30.14 8.77
C PRO A 155 9.38 29.50 10.15
N VAL A 156 8.44 29.91 11.00
CA VAL A 156 8.26 29.38 12.35
C VAL A 156 7.65 27.98 12.22
N PHE A 157 8.48 26.98 11.95
CA PHE A 157 8.10 25.59 12.11
C PHE A 157 7.89 25.34 13.59
N LEU A 158 6.64 25.14 13.98
CA LEU A 158 6.34 24.83 15.37
C LEU A 158 6.80 23.39 15.61
N GLU A 159 7.76 23.22 16.51
CA GLU A 159 8.16 21.88 16.96
C GLU A 159 6.94 21.14 17.52
N LEU A 160 6.73 19.90 17.07
CA LEU A 160 5.68 19.04 17.56
C LEU A 160 5.94 18.65 19.01
N THR A 161 4.87 18.39 19.77
CA THR A 161 5.05 17.66 21.02
C THR A 161 5.53 16.24 20.74
N GLU A 162 6.29 15.63 21.66
CA GLU A 162 6.77 14.24 21.51
C GLU A 162 5.63 13.25 21.20
N ALA A 163 4.48 13.44 21.85
CA ALA A 163 3.32 12.57 21.64
C ALA A 163 2.71 12.74 20.25
N GLU A 164 2.70 13.96 19.73
CA GLU A 164 2.15 14.30 18.43
C GLU A 164 3.07 13.85 17.29
N ARG A 165 4.39 14.01 17.45
CA ARG A 165 5.40 13.44 16.55
C ARG A 165 5.26 11.92 16.47
N ALA A 166 5.21 11.25 17.62
CA ALA A 166 5.05 9.79 17.67
C ALA A 166 3.73 9.33 17.03
N GLU A 167 2.67 10.14 17.08
CA GLU A 167 1.42 9.87 16.38
C GLU A 167 1.57 10.02 14.86
N ALA A 168 2.16 11.12 14.40
CA ALA A 168 2.38 11.38 12.98
C ALA A 168 3.24 10.29 12.32
N GLU A 169 4.36 9.92 12.96
CA GLU A 169 5.23 8.83 12.51
C GLU A 169 4.48 7.49 12.45
N ARG A 170 3.64 7.22 13.47
CA ARG A 170 2.83 6.01 13.50
C ARG A 170 1.82 5.96 12.35
N VAL A 171 1.19 7.09 12.01
CA VAL A 171 0.24 7.17 10.88
C VAL A 171 0.95 6.84 9.56
N VAL A 172 2.13 7.44 9.30
CA VAL A 172 2.92 7.15 8.08
C VAL A 172 3.35 5.68 8.01
N HIS A 173 3.85 5.12 9.11
CA HIS A 173 4.22 3.69 9.13
C HIS A 173 3.02 2.75 8.96
N ARG A 174 1.83 3.12 9.46
CA ARG A 174 0.60 2.34 9.24
C ARG A 174 0.15 2.41 7.78
N TYR A 175 0.28 3.57 7.14
CA TYR A 175 0.02 3.73 5.71
C TYR A 175 0.95 2.88 4.86
N ASP A 176 2.26 2.91 5.13
CA ASP A 176 3.23 2.03 4.48
C ASP A 176 2.87 0.54 4.68
N ALA A 177 2.58 0.13 5.91
CA ALA A 177 2.16 -1.24 6.21
C ALA A 177 0.87 -1.62 5.47
N ALA A 178 -0.07 -0.69 5.27
CA ALA A 178 -1.28 -0.94 4.52
C ALA A 178 -0.97 -1.27 3.04
N TRP A 179 -0.05 -0.53 2.42
CA TRP A 179 0.44 -0.79 1.06
C TRP A 179 1.17 -2.14 0.96
N LEU A 180 2.11 -2.41 1.86
CA LEU A 180 2.87 -3.67 1.87
C LEU A 180 1.97 -4.91 2.03
N ASN A 181 0.89 -4.79 2.78
CA ASN A 181 -0.03 -5.90 3.06
C ASN A 181 -1.30 -5.89 2.20
N ALA A 182 -1.48 -4.90 1.33
CA ALA A 182 -2.74 -4.64 0.64
C ALA A 182 -3.95 -4.60 1.62
N ASP A 183 -3.75 -4.02 2.81
CA ASP A 183 -4.76 -3.89 3.86
C ASP A 183 -5.60 -2.62 3.64
N CYS A 184 -6.69 -2.77 2.89
CA CYS A 184 -7.59 -1.65 2.63
C CYS A 184 -8.20 -1.08 3.92
N ALA A 185 -8.48 -1.90 4.93
CA ALA A 185 -9.13 -1.39 6.14
C ALA A 185 -8.19 -0.43 6.88
N GLU A 186 -6.90 -0.76 6.90
CA GLU A 186 -5.87 0.10 7.46
C GLU A 186 -5.66 1.36 6.61
N TYR A 187 -5.57 1.23 5.29
CA TYR A 187 -5.48 2.36 4.35
C TYR A 187 -6.61 3.37 4.58
N LEU A 188 -7.87 2.91 4.59
CA LEU A 188 -9.04 3.74 4.86
C LEU A 188 -9.02 4.38 6.26
N ALA A 189 -8.36 3.75 7.23
CA ALA A 189 -8.28 4.23 8.61
C ALA A 189 -7.17 5.27 8.85
N VAL A 190 -6.26 5.46 7.90
CA VAL A 190 -5.12 6.39 8.03
C VAL A 190 -5.12 7.50 6.97
N THR A 191 -6.06 7.49 6.05
CA THR A 191 -6.21 8.51 5.00
C THR A 191 -7.56 9.20 5.09
N THR A 192 -7.62 10.47 4.68
CA THR A 192 -8.91 11.16 4.49
C THR A 192 -9.67 10.61 3.27
N GLU A 193 -10.93 11.00 3.11
CA GLU A 193 -11.70 10.70 1.89
C GLU A 193 -11.20 11.51 0.70
N ASP A 194 -10.84 12.78 0.93
CA ASP A 194 -10.34 13.70 -0.10
C ASP A 194 -9.01 13.20 -0.69
N PHE A 195 -8.07 12.76 0.16
CA PHE A 195 -6.83 12.11 -0.28
C PHE A 195 -7.09 10.97 -1.26
N ARG A 196 -8.02 10.06 -0.92
CA ARG A 196 -8.29 8.86 -1.71
C ARG A 196 -8.91 9.18 -3.07
N TRP A 197 -9.63 10.30 -3.18
CA TRP A 197 -10.14 10.78 -4.46
C TRP A 197 -9.04 11.30 -5.39
N ASP A 198 -8.01 11.93 -4.85
CA ASP A 198 -6.93 12.52 -5.64
C ASP A 198 -5.89 11.50 -6.11
N VAL A 199 -5.59 10.47 -5.30
CA VAL A 199 -4.45 9.59 -5.60
C VAL A 199 -4.83 8.32 -6.38
N GLU A 200 -5.93 7.62 -6.08
CA GLU A 200 -6.17 6.29 -6.71
C GLU A 200 -7.57 5.66 -6.53
N GLY A 201 -8.59 6.47 -6.23
CA GLY A 201 -9.97 6.01 -6.12
C GLY A 201 -10.30 5.40 -4.76
N ASP A 202 -11.53 5.64 -4.30
CA ASP A 202 -12.07 5.29 -2.99
C ASP A 202 -12.43 3.80 -2.83
N GLU A 203 -12.07 2.95 -3.79
CA GLU A 203 -12.47 1.55 -3.85
C GLU A 203 -11.36 0.59 -3.41
N CYS A 204 -11.66 -0.23 -2.40
CA CYS A 204 -10.72 -1.25 -1.90
C CYS A 204 -10.22 -2.26 -2.94
N GLU A 205 -10.90 -2.42 -4.07
CA GLU A 205 -10.44 -3.32 -5.13
C GLU A 205 -9.27 -2.71 -5.91
N ALA A 206 -9.39 -1.43 -6.29
CA ALA A 206 -8.35 -0.67 -6.97
C ALA A 206 -7.07 -0.60 -6.12
N PHE A 207 -7.19 -0.11 -4.88
CA PHE A 207 -6.06 -0.06 -3.94
C PHE A 207 -5.31 -1.38 -3.80
N ARG A 208 -6.03 -2.52 -3.70
CA ARG A 208 -5.37 -3.83 -3.56
C ARG A 208 -4.65 -4.25 -4.84
N ALA A 209 -5.17 -3.89 -6.00
CA ALA A 209 -4.51 -4.14 -7.28
C ALA A 209 -3.24 -3.31 -7.40
N ASP A 210 -3.30 -2.02 -7.05
CA ASP A 210 -2.16 -1.12 -7.10
C ASP A 210 -1.08 -1.52 -6.09
N ALA A 211 -1.48 -1.83 -4.84
CA ALA A 211 -0.57 -2.37 -3.83
C ALA A 211 0.08 -3.71 -4.23
N ALA A 212 -0.62 -4.55 -5.00
CA ALA A 212 -0.02 -5.77 -5.55
C ALA A 212 0.92 -5.49 -6.73
N ASN A 213 0.66 -4.46 -7.52
CA ASN A 213 1.51 -4.03 -8.62
C ASN A 213 2.80 -3.36 -8.12
N SER A 214 2.72 -2.45 -7.13
CA SER A 214 3.90 -1.79 -6.55
C SER A 214 4.91 -2.79 -5.99
N ARG A 215 4.43 -3.87 -5.34
CA ARG A 215 5.28 -4.96 -4.82
C ARG A 215 5.95 -5.83 -5.90
N GLN A 216 5.50 -5.73 -7.15
CA GLN A 216 6.15 -6.37 -8.29
C GLN A 216 7.19 -5.44 -8.94
N MET A 217 7.04 -4.13 -8.77
CA MET A 217 7.93 -3.12 -9.34
C MET A 217 9.15 -2.87 -8.47
N LEU A 218 9.03 -2.97 -7.13
CA LEU A 218 10.09 -2.61 -6.19
C LEU A 218 10.33 -3.71 -5.14
N THR A 219 11.61 -3.97 -4.81
CA THR A 219 12.02 -4.83 -3.69
C THR A 219 12.96 -4.09 -2.75
N ASP A 220 13.26 -4.67 -1.58
CA ASP A 220 14.17 -4.11 -0.56
C ASP A 220 13.78 -2.68 -0.16
N TYR A 221 12.47 -2.40 -0.15
CA TYR A 221 11.92 -1.11 0.18
C TYR A 221 12.14 -0.76 1.65
N VAL A 222 12.63 0.45 1.89
CA VAL A 222 12.83 1.02 3.23
C VAL A 222 12.38 2.47 3.24
N ILE A 223 11.50 2.81 4.18
CA ILE A 223 11.10 4.18 4.50
C ILE A 223 11.84 4.67 5.74
N VAL A 224 12.41 5.87 5.65
CA VAL A 224 13.03 6.59 6.77
C VAL A 224 12.30 7.91 6.94
N ILE A 225 11.86 8.22 8.17
CA ILE A 225 11.32 9.52 8.51
C ILE A 225 12.48 10.43 8.88
N ASP A 226 12.70 11.47 8.08
CA ASP A 226 13.80 12.41 8.25
C ASP A 226 13.42 13.53 9.23
N ASP A 227 12.19 14.03 9.14
CA ASP A 227 11.68 15.08 10.00
C ASP A 227 10.14 15.06 10.10
N ALA A 228 9.61 15.66 11.16
CA ALA A 228 8.20 15.93 11.33
C ALA A 228 7.99 17.22 12.12
N TYR A 229 7.21 18.13 11.54
CA TYR A 229 6.94 19.46 12.10
C TYR A 229 5.52 19.94 11.77
N ARG A 230 5.05 20.95 12.51
CA ARG A 230 3.75 21.59 12.26
C ARG A 230 3.91 22.79 11.34
N ASP A 231 3.09 22.84 10.31
CA ASP A 231 2.95 23.98 9.40
C ASP A 231 1.47 24.38 9.32
N GLY A 232 1.13 25.48 9.99
CA GLY A 232 -0.25 25.91 10.15
C GLY A 232 -1.15 24.83 10.78
N ASP A 233 -2.15 24.40 10.02
CA ASP A 233 -3.18 23.46 10.48
C ASP A 233 -2.82 21.99 10.23
N TYR A 234 -1.75 21.71 9.49
CA TYR A 234 -1.29 20.35 9.19
C TYR A 234 0.05 20.03 9.84
N VAL A 235 0.32 18.72 9.97
CA VAL A 235 1.62 18.18 10.33
C VAL A 235 2.27 17.67 9.06
N LEU A 236 3.47 18.16 8.76
CA LEU A 236 4.27 17.67 7.64
C LEU A 236 5.23 16.59 8.14
N VAL A 237 5.25 15.44 7.47
CA VAL A 237 6.25 14.39 7.69
C VAL A 237 7.09 14.25 6.42
N VAL A 238 8.40 14.37 6.57
CA VAL A 238 9.38 14.27 5.49
C VAL A 238 10.02 12.89 5.54
N THR A 239 10.07 12.20 4.41
CA THR A 239 10.65 10.86 4.35
C THR A 239 11.59 10.69 3.17
N THR A 240 12.62 9.88 3.39
CA THR A 240 13.45 9.30 2.34
C THR A 240 13.08 7.83 2.21
N GLU A 241 12.66 7.45 1.02
CA GLU A 241 12.24 6.10 0.67
C GLU A 241 13.24 5.50 -0.33
N THR A 242 13.74 4.32 -0.04
CA THR A 242 14.73 3.63 -0.89
C THR A 242 14.19 2.27 -1.32
N GLY A 243 14.67 1.77 -2.44
CA GLY A 243 14.36 0.42 -2.89
C GLY A 243 15.18 0.00 -4.10
N THR A 244 14.83 -1.16 -4.65
CA THR A 244 15.43 -1.71 -5.86
C THR A 244 14.34 -1.95 -6.90
N LEU A 245 14.39 -1.19 -7.99
CA LEU A 245 13.46 -1.26 -9.11
C LEU A 245 13.72 -2.52 -9.94
N LEU A 246 12.65 -3.23 -10.28
CA LEU A 246 12.66 -4.49 -11.03
C LEU A 246 12.07 -4.34 -12.44
N VAL A 247 11.27 -3.31 -12.67
CA VAL A 247 10.52 -3.07 -13.90
C VAL A 247 10.76 -1.64 -14.36
N GLY A 248 11.11 -1.46 -15.64
CA GLY A 248 11.36 -0.14 -16.22
C GLY A 248 10.07 0.62 -16.55
N ASP A 249 10.22 1.87 -16.98
CA ASP A 249 9.11 2.76 -17.35
C ASP A 249 8.24 2.22 -18.51
N ASP A 250 8.79 1.32 -19.32
CA ASP A 250 8.09 0.64 -20.41
C ASP A 250 7.25 -0.56 -19.94
N GLY A 251 7.30 -0.88 -18.64
CA GLY A 251 6.62 -2.02 -18.04
C GLY A 251 7.35 -3.35 -18.23
N GLU A 252 8.54 -3.36 -18.82
CA GLU A 252 9.33 -4.57 -19.01
C GLU A 252 10.29 -4.80 -17.84
N PRO A 253 10.58 -6.06 -17.47
CA PRO A 253 11.57 -6.36 -16.45
C PRO A 253 12.95 -5.81 -16.80
N LEU A 254 13.61 -5.14 -15.85
CA LEU A 254 14.97 -4.67 -16.02
C LEU A 254 15.95 -5.85 -16.10
N ALA A 255 16.90 -5.78 -17.02
CA ALA A 255 17.95 -6.79 -17.14
C ALA A 255 18.85 -6.85 -15.89
N GLU A 256 19.02 -5.71 -15.24
CA GLU A 256 19.71 -5.55 -13.96
C GLU A 256 18.85 -4.66 -13.06
N PRO A 257 18.50 -5.09 -11.83
CA PRO A 257 17.75 -4.27 -10.90
C PRO A 257 18.48 -2.96 -10.56
N GLU A 258 17.73 -1.87 -10.43
CA GLU A 258 18.28 -0.51 -10.24
C GLU A 258 17.95 0.03 -8.84
N PRO A 259 18.94 0.46 -8.03
CA PRO A 259 18.65 1.11 -6.77
C PRO A 259 18.03 2.50 -7.01
N VAL A 260 16.97 2.79 -6.27
CA VAL A 260 16.23 4.06 -6.36
C VAL A 260 16.06 4.68 -4.98
N GLU A 261 15.99 6.00 -4.94
CA GLU A 261 15.74 6.83 -3.77
C GLU A 261 14.71 7.90 -4.15
N TYR A 262 13.70 8.08 -3.29
CA TYR A 262 12.61 9.03 -3.46
C TYR A 262 12.44 9.83 -2.18
N GLY A 263 12.19 11.13 -2.31
CA GLY A 263 11.80 11.99 -1.21
C GLY A 263 10.30 12.26 -1.24
N PHE A 264 9.63 12.17 -0.10
CA PHE A 264 8.20 12.47 0.02
C PHE A 264 7.87 13.43 1.16
N PHE A 265 6.82 14.22 0.94
CA PHE A 265 6.13 15.00 1.97
C PHE A 265 4.73 14.43 2.17
N TYR A 266 4.42 14.05 3.41
CA TYR A 266 3.10 13.65 3.85
C TYR A 266 2.48 14.79 4.65
N GLU A 267 1.33 15.31 4.21
CA GLU A 267 0.53 16.26 4.99
C GLU A 267 -0.55 15.50 5.76
N LEU A 268 -0.51 15.63 7.09
CA LEU A 268 -1.46 15.01 8.00
C LEU A 268 -2.37 16.08 8.60
N VAL A 269 -3.67 15.84 8.59
CA VAL A 269 -4.69 16.70 9.17
C VAL A 269 -5.40 15.97 10.32
N GLU A 270 -5.84 16.72 11.33
CA GLU A 270 -6.65 16.16 12.41
C GLU A 270 -8.14 16.20 12.03
N GLN A 271 -8.78 15.03 11.94
CA GLN A 271 -10.22 14.89 11.76
C GLN A 271 -10.79 14.07 12.93
N ASP A 272 -11.79 14.62 13.62
CA ASP A 272 -12.45 13.98 14.77
C ASP A 272 -11.47 13.48 15.87
N GLY A 273 -10.34 14.18 16.05
CA GLY A 273 -9.31 13.82 17.03
C GLY A 273 -8.33 12.75 16.58
N VAL A 274 -8.29 12.43 15.28
CA VAL A 274 -7.40 11.44 14.67
C VAL A 274 -6.57 12.12 13.58
N LEU A 275 -5.26 11.90 13.58
CA LEU A 275 -4.38 12.33 12.49
C LEU A 275 -4.55 11.37 11.30
N LEU A 276 -4.78 11.94 10.12
CA LEU A 276 -4.96 11.23 8.86
C LEU A 276 -4.11 11.88 7.77
N ILE A 277 -3.58 11.08 6.85
CA ILE A 277 -2.91 11.58 5.64
C ILE A 277 -3.96 12.19 4.72
N ASP A 278 -3.74 13.45 4.36
CA ASP A 278 -4.62 14.23 3.48
C ASP A 278 -3.97 14.51 2.12
N TYR A 279 -2.64 14.56 2.08
CA TYR A 279 -1.89 14.80 0.85
C TYR A 279 -0.51 14.12 0.89
N LEU A 280 -0.02 13.71 -0.29
CA LEU A 280 1.28 13.08 -0.50
C LEU A 280 1.90 13.61 -1.79
N SER A 281 3.14 14.06 -1.74
CA SER A 281 3.89 14.52 -2.92
C SER A 281 5.36 14.13 -2.85
N GLY A 282 5.91 13.71 -3.99
CA GLY A 282 7.36 13.51 -4.16
C GLY A 282 8.10 14.81 -4.50
N TYR A 283 9.42 14.82 -4.31
CA TYR A 283 10.33 15.92 -4.69
C TYR A 283 11.64 15.46 -5.34
#